data_AF-A0A956R6R4-F1
#
_entry.id   AF-A0A956R6R4-F1
#
_cell.length_a   1.000
_cell.length_b   1.000
_cell.length_c   1.000
_cell.angle_alpha   90.00
_cell.angle_beta   90.00
_cell.angle_gamma   90.00
#
_symmetry.space_group_name_H-M   'P 1'
#
loop_
_entity.id
_entity.type
_entity.pdbx_description
1 polymer ?
#
loop_
_entity_poly.entity_id
_entity_poly.type
_entity_poly.pdbx_seq_one_letter_code
_entity_poly.pdbx_strand_id
1 'polypeptide(L)'
;DTPAHVRIEINIDQHGISPATLVCDVPDTGSYSVPATLVDALLQAGVSGFPSANLYRQTIDSTQGPTGCVELRIRGRTPTAVEVEGHTACNVPEDCPPGQTCNIVIQTCE
;
A
#
# COMPACT_ATOMS: atom_id res chain seq x y z
N ASP A 1 3.14 22.66 -18.18
CA ASP A 1 3.56 21.61 -17.24
C ASP A 1 2.44 21.21 -16.32
N THR A 2 1.96 19.98 -16.46
CA THR A 2 1.19 19.32 -15.40
C THR A 2 2.12 19.17 -14.20
N PRO A 3 1.77 19.66 -13.00
CA PRO A 3 2.62 19.50 -11.82
C PRO A 3 2.99 18.03 -11.60
N ALA A 4 4.14 17.76 -10.99
CA ALA A 4 4.43 16.40 -10.56
C ALA A 4 3.38 15.93 -9.54
N HIS A 5 2.99 14.66 -9.62
CA HIS A 5 2.07 13.99 -8.71
C HIS A 5 2.82 12.98 -7.85
N VAL A 6 2.32 12.79 -6.64
CA VAL A 6 2.73 11.70 -5.75
C VAL A 6 1.57 10.73 -5.63
N ARG A 7 1.83 9.46 -5.93
CA ARG A 7 0.90 8.36 -5.72
C ARG A 7 1.43 7.44 -4.63
N ILE A 8 0.60 7.13 -3.65
CA ILE A 8 0.91 6.22 -2.54
C ILE A 8 -0.05 5.04 -2.65
N GLU A 9 0.49 3.83 -2.68
CA GLU A 9 -0.29 2.60 -2.64
C GLU A 9 0.11 1.81 -1.41
N ILE A 10 -0.80 1.61 -0.46
CA ILE A 10 -0.58 0.86 0.78
C ILE A 10 -1.43 -0.39 0.74
N ASN A 11 -0.78 -1.55 0.85
CA ASN A 11 -1.44 -2.84 1.02
C ASN A 11 -0.92 -3.51 2.29
N ILE A 12 -1.82 -3.71 3.26
CA ILE A 12 -1.52 -4.35 4.55
C ILE A 12 -2.02 -5.81 4.62
N ASP A 13 -2.46 -6.35 3.49
CA ASP A 13 -2.88 -7.73 3.35
C ASP A 13 -2.33 -8.33 2.06
N GLN A 14 -1.23 -9.08 2.20
CA GLN A 14 -0.62 -9.76 1.06
C GLN A 14 -1.06 -11.22 0.92
N HIS A 15 -1.89 -11.74 1.84
CA HIS A 15 -2.28 -13.14 1.89
C HIS A 15 -3.79 -13.39 2.04
N GLY A 16 -4.63 -12.36 1.85
CA GLY A 16 -6.04 -12.50 1.48
C GLY A 16 -7.05 -12.45 2.62
N ILE A 17 -6.71 -11.84 3.75
CA ILE A 17 -7.69 -11.55 4.83
C ILE A 17 -8.56 -10.32 4.50
N SER A 18 -8.03 -9.36 3.73
CA SER A 18 -8.62 -8.06 3.43
C SER A 18 -8.82 -7.82 1.94
N PRO A 19 -9.97 -7.24 1.53
CA PRO A 19 -10.22 -6.90 0.13
C PRO A 19 -9.66 -5.53 -0.28
N ALA A 20 -8.97 -4.78 0.60
CA ALA A 20 -8.72 -3.35 0.40
C ALA A 20 -7.24 -2.99 0.17
N THR A 21 -7.02 -2.04 -0.74
CA THR A 21 -5.74 -1.32 -0.91
C THR A 21 -6.03 0.17 -0.83
N LEU A 22 -5.27 0.90 0.00
CA LEU A 22 -5.39 2.35 0.09
C LEU A 22 -4.54 2.99 -1.00
N VAL A 23 -5.17 3.85 -1.80
CA VAL A 23 -4.52 4.59 -2.86
C VAL A 23 -4.75 6.09 -2.65
N CYS A 24 -3.67 6.85 -2.54
CA CYS A 24 -3.69 8.31 -2.60
C CYS A 24 -3.03 8.78 -3.89
N ASP A 25 -3.64 9.73 -4.60
CA ASP A 25 -3.03 10.43 -5.73
C ASP A 25 -3.18 11.94 -5.47
N VAL A 26 -2.06 12.61 -5.22
CA VAL A 26 -2.03 13.96 -4.68
C VAL A 26 -0.98 14.81 -5.40
N PRO A 27 -1.14 16.15 -5.41
CA PRO A 27 -0.10 17.04 -5.91
C PRO A 27 1.21 16.87 -5.12
N ASP A 28 2.35 16.91 -5.80
CA ASP A 28 3.66 16.89 -5.16
C ASP A 28 3.97 18.25 -4.51
N THR A 29 3.56 18.39 -3.25
CA THR A 29 3.82 19.59 -2.43
C THR A 29 4.97 19.39 -1.44
N GLY A 30 5.67 18.25 -1.52
CA GLY A 30 6.73 17.85 -0.59
C GLY A 30 6.25 17.17 0.70
N SER A 31 4.95 17.24 1.03
CA SER A 31 4.38 16.50 2.16
C SER A 31 2.90 16.19 1.94
N TYR A 32 2.42 15.10 2.54
CA TYR A 32 1.02 14.74 2.56
C TYR A 32 0.73 13.92 3.81
N SER A 33 -0.46 14.10 4.40
CA SER A 33 -0.94 13.30 5.51
C SER A 33 -2.15 12.50 5.05
N VAL A 34 -2.06 11.18 5.15
CA VAL A 34 -3.19 10.29 4.90
C VAL A 34 -4.23 10.51 6.02
N PRO A 35 -5.49 10.81 5.70
CA PRO A 35 -6.54 10.95 6.72
C PRO A 35 -6.65 9.70 7.60
N ALA A 36 -6.69 9.88 8.92
CA ALA A 36 -6.78 8.79 9.88
C ALA A 36 -7.99 7.86 9.60
N THR A 37 -9.13 8.43 9.20
CA THR A 37 -10.34 7.66 8.87
C THR A 37 -10.15 6.69 7.71
N LEU A 38 -9.25 6.98 6.76
CA LEU A 38 -8.92 6.04 5.68
C LEU A 38 -7.97 4.95 6.16
N VAL A 39 -7.05 5.28 7.06
CA VAL A 39 -6.17 4.29 7.70
C VAL A 39 -7.00 3.34 8.56
N ASP A 40 -7.93 3.85 9.35
CA ASP A 40 -8.86 3.06 10.17
C ASP A 40 -9.69 2.11 9.30
N ALA A 41 -10.23 2.60 8.18
CA ALA A 41 -11.00 1.77 7.25
C ALA A 41 -10.13 0.67 6.61
N LEU A 42 -8.86 0.96 6.29
CA LEU A 42 -7.93 -0.04 5.78
C LEU A 42 -7.62 -1.11 6.83
N LEU A 43 -7.38 -0.72 8.09
CA LEU A 43 -7.16 -1.65 9.19
C LEU A 43 -8.40 -2.53 9.46
N GLN A 44 -9.59 -1.95 9.43
CA GLN A 44 -10.86 -2.69 9.59
C GLN A 44 -11.11 -3.70 8.48
N ALA A 45 -10.54 -3.49 7.29
CA ALA A 45 -10.65 -4.44 6.20
C ALA A 45 -9.83 -5.73 6.46
N GLY A 46 -8.83 -5.68 7.36
CA GLY A 46 -8.02 -6.81 7.78
C GLY A 46 -6.53 -6.62 7.46
N VAL A 47 -5.69 -7.40 8.13
CA VAL A 47 -4.22 -7.35 8.03
C VAL A 47 -3.69 -8.77 7.96
N SER A 48 -2.79 -9.04 7.01
CA SER A 48 -2.09 -10.32 6.94
C SER A 48 -0.80 -10.25 6.10
N GLY A 49 0.06 -11.24 6.27
CA GLY A 49 1.32 -11.34 5.55
C GLY A 49 2.23 -10.16 5.82
N PHE A 50 2.87 -9.64 4.77
CA PHE A 50 3.88 -8.58 4.86
C PHE A 50 3.34 -7.24 4.36
N PRO A 51 2.77 -6.38 5.24
CA PRO A 51 2.35 -5.05 4.85
C PRO A 51 3.43 -4.27 4.10
N SER A 52 3.00 -3.55 3.07
CA SER A 52 3.89 -2.87 2.15
C SER A 52 3.27 -1.59 1.63
N ALA A 53 4.13 -0.66 1.22
CA ALA A 53 3.73 0.51 0.48
C ALA A 53 4.63 0.74 -0.74
N ASN A 54 4.05 1.38 -1.74
CA ASN A 54 4.78 1.91 -2.89
C ASN A 54 4.50 3.40 -3.00
N LEU A 55 5.57 4.19 -2.97
CA LEU A 55 5.54 5.60 -3.29
C LEU A 55 5.95 5.77 -4.75
N TYR A 56 5.16 6.52 -5.52
CA TYR A 56 5.49 6.90 -6.88
C TYR A 56 5.50 8.40 -6.99
N ARG A 57 6.58 8.95 -7.54
CA ARG A 57 6.60 10.30 -8.07
C ARG A 57 6.40 10.20 -9.57
N GLN A 58 5.37 10.85 -10.10
CA GLN A 58 4.94 10.64 -11.48
C GLN A 58 4.52 11.93 -12.17
N THR A 59 4.72 11.99 -13.48
CA THR A 59 4.08 12.94 -14.37
C THR A 59 3.14 12.19 -15.30
N ILE A 60 1.97 12.78 -15.54
CA ILE A 60 0.94 12.20 -16.39
C ILE A 60 0.60 13.25 -17.44
N ASP A 61 0.64 12.84 -18.70
CA ASP A 61 0.10 13.59 -19.82
C ASP A 61 -0.98 12.76 -20.51
N SER A 62 -1.93 13.43 -21.14
CA SER A 62 -3.07 12.76 -21.77
C SER A 62 -3.46 13.41 -23.08
N THR A 63 -3.97 12.60 -23.99
CA THR A 63 -4.54 13.08 -25.25
C THR A 63 -5.85 12.38 -25.55
N GLN A 64 -6.82 13.14 -26.07
CA GLN A 64 -8.12 12.60 -26.46
C GLN A 64 -8.09 12.16 -27.92
N GLY A 65 -8.29 10.87 -28.15
CA GLY A 65 -8.45 10.29 -29.49
C GLY A 65 -9.90 9.96 -29.83
N PRO A 66 -10.18 9.54 -31.07
CA PRO A 66 -11.51 9.10 -31.50
C PRO A 66 -12.05 7.90 -30.74
N THR A 67 -11.18 7.06 -30.20
CA THR A 67 -11.51 5.81 -29.48
C THR A 67 -11.48 5.94 -27.96
N GLY A 68 -11.06 7.10 -27.41
CA GLY A 68 -10.95 7.32 -25.98
C GLY A 68 -9.76 8.20 -25.58
N CYS A 69 -9.61 8.41 -24.28
CA CYS A 69 -8.46 9.09 -23.68
C CYS A 69 -7.28 8.12 -23.58
N VAL A 70 -6.09 8.57 -23.96
CA VAL A 70 -4.82 7.86 -23.77
C VAL A 70 -3.96 8.66 -22.80
N GLU A 71 -3.46 8.00 -21.75
CA GLU A 71 -2.52 8.58 -20.80
C GLU A 71 -1.12 8.01 -20.99
N LEU A 72 -0.11 8.89 -21.01
CA LEU A 72 1.30 8.54 -20.86
C LEU A 72 1.75 8.90 -19.45
N ARG A 73 2.26 7.91 -18.72
CA ARG A 73 2.73 8.07 -17.34
C ARG A 73 4.20 7.74 -17.23
N ILE A 74 4.99 8.71 -16.77
CA ILE A 74 6.40 8.53 -16.41
C ILE A 74 6.49 8.54 -14.88
N ARG A 75 7.06 7.49 -14.27
CA ARG A 75 7.08 7.34 -12.81
C ARG A 75 8.38 6.76 -12.29
N GLY A 76 8.87 7.30 -11.17
CA GLY A 76 9.84 6.66 -10.29
C GLY A 76 9.12 5.91 -9.17
N ARG A 77 9.62 4.75 -8.76
CA ARG A 77 9.04 3.92 -7.69
C ARG A 77 10.02 3.79 -6.52
N THR A 78 9.50 3.99 -5.32
CA THR A 78 10.21 3.72 -4.06
C THR A 78 9.37 2.74 -3.22
N PRO A 79 9.79 1.48 -3.09
CA PRO A 79 9.16 0.54 -2.17
C PRO A 79 9.44 0.97 -0.72
N THR A 80 8.46 0.80 0.15
CA THR A 80 8.53 1.16 1.58
C THR A 80 7.93 0.02 2.41
N ALA A 81 8.63 -0.38 3.46
CA ALA A 81 8.09 -1.33 4.43
C ALA A 81 7.01 -0.63 5.29
N VAL A 82 5.95 -1.35 5.63
CA VAL A 82 4.89 -0.86 6.52
C VAL A 82 4.85 -1.75 7.73
N GLU A 83 4.83 -1.14 8.90
CA GLU A 83 4.60 -1.83 10.17
C GLU A 83 3.19 -1.50 10.63
N VAL A 84 2.45 -2.52 11.06
CA VAL A 84 1.11 -2.37 11.61
C VAL A 84 1.17 -2.81 13.07
N GLU A 85 0.76 -1.93 13.97
CA GLU A 85 0.76 -2.23 15.40
C GLU A 85 -0.10 -3.48 15.69
N GLY A 86 0.44 -4.40 16.49
CA GLY A 86 -0.22 -5.65 16.83
C GLY A 86 -0.17 -6.73 15.74
N HIS A 87 0.45 -6.46 14.60
CA HIS A 87 0.66 -7.44 13.53
C HIS A 87 2.12 -7.88 13.46
N THR A 88 2.37 -9.19 13.41
CA THR A 88 3.70 -9.74 13.16
C THR A 88 3.61 -10.73 12.01
N ALA A 89 4.31 -10.41 10.93
CA ALA A 89 4.43 -11.26 9.76
C ALA A 89 5.43 -12.39 10.01
N CYS A 90 5.21 -13.57 9.44
CA CYS A 90 6.09 -14.71 9.62
C CYS A 90 6.15 -15.61 8.37
N ASN A 91 7.30 -16.24 8.16
CA ASN A 91 7.48 -17.33 7.20
C ASN A 91 7.68 -18.68 7.90
N VAL A 92 8.17 -18.69 9.15
CA VAL A 92 8.39 -19.88 9.96
C VAL A 92 8.01 -19.64 11.43
N PRO A 93 7.74 -20.68 12.24
CA PRO A 93 7.36 -20.52 13.65
C PRO A 93 8.36 -19.71 14.48
N GLU A 94 9.65 -19.79 14.15
CA GLU A 94 10.73 -19.09 14.86
C GLU A 94 10.73 -17.57 14.64
N ASP A 95 10.01 -17.08 13.63
CA ASP A 95 9.82 -15.64 13.40
C ASP A 95 8.88 -15.03 14.45
N CYS A 96 8.07 -15.84 15.13
CA CYS A 96 7.02 -15.38 16.02
C CYS A 96 7.49 -15.15 17.46
N PRO A 97 6.89 -14.18 18.18
CA PRO A 97 7.13 -13.98 19.60
C PRO A 97 6.86 -15.25 20.43
N PRO A 98 7.51 -15.40 21.61
CA PRO A 98 7.26 -16.53 22.48
C PRO A 98 5.78 -16.70 22.81
N GLY A 99 5.26 -17.92 22.62
CA GLY A 99 3.86 -18.26 22.89
C GLY A 99 2.93 -18.13 21.69
N GLN A 100 3.42 -17.65 20.54
CA GLN A 100 2.69 -17.65 19.28
C GLN A 100 3.24 -18.71 18.32
N THR A 101 2.44 -19.05 17.32
CA THR A 101 2.82 -19.89 16.18
C THR A 101 2.61 -19.14 14.88
N CYS A 102 3.38 -19.50 13.86
CA CYS A 102 3.18 -18.91 12.54
C CYS A 102 2.02 -19.61 11.82
N ASN A 103 0.94 -18.87 11.56
CA ASN A 103 -0.08 -19.31 10.61
C ASN A 103 0.42 -19.08 9.19
N ILE A 104 1.08 -20.09 8.62
CA ILE A 104 1.74 -20.03 7.31
C ILE A 104 0.77 -19.69 6.18
N VAL A 105 -0.53 -19.99 6.32
CA VAL A 105 -1.53 -19.72 5.27
C VAL A 105 -1.72 -18.22 5.07
N ILE A 106 -1.72 -17.47 6.17
CA ILE A 106 -1.92 -16.00 6.19
C ILE A 106 -0.65 -15.23 6.60
N GLN A 107 0.45 -15.95 6.81
CA GLN A 107 1.76 -15.44 7.21
C GLN A 107 1.68 -14.45 8.39
N THR A 108 0.93 -14.83 9.41
CA THR A 108 0.65 -14.01 10.59
C THR A 108 0.91 -14.84 11.85
N CYS A 109 1.55 -14.24 12.84
CA CYS A 109 1.72 -14.88 14.14
C CYS A 109 0.43 -14.79 14.97
N GLU A 110 0.02 -15.91 15.56
CA GLU A 110 -1.17 -16.05 16.42
C GLU A 110 -0.94 -16.97 17.62
#